data_AF-A0A9D4PYJ2-F1
#
_entry.id   AF-A0A9D4PYJ2-F1
#
_cell.length_a   1.000
_cell.length_b   1.000
_cell.length_c   1.000
_cell.angle_alpha   90.00
_cell.angle_beta   90.00
_cell.angle_gamma   90.00
#
_symmetry.space_group_name_H-M   'P 1'
#
loop_
_entity.id
_entity.type
_entity.pdbx_description
1 polymer ?
#
loop_
_entity_poly.entity_id
_entity_poly.type
_entity_poly.pdbx_seq_one_letter_code
_entity_poly.pdbx_strand_id
1 'polypeptide(L)'
;MSTLGLTLHTDPAYPTRVGNSVTRDTCPDLTLTKNIKYADWVNTEETLGSDHCILNTTIRTHPLAKPYGEAKLPDYTKFRQIYANSTPIEEQGYHAWSQQLVSTLRSTETQIKLSEATPAVDNHLLHLWAARRSLESHGQ
;
A
#
# COMPACT_ATOMS: atom_id res chain seq x y z
N MET A 1 -16.55 -28.63 -7.43
CA MET A 1 -16.88 -27.21 -7.17
C MET A 1 -16.91 -26.99 -5.67
N SER A 2 -16.28 -25.94 -5.14
CA SER A 2 -16.29 -25.67 -3.71
C SER A 2 -17.72 -25.33 -3.25
N THR A 3 -18.13 -25.84 -2.09
CA THR A 3 -19.47 -25.67 -1.51
C THR A 3 -19.83 -24.21 -1.19
N LEU A 4 -18.83 -23.31 -1.20
CA LEU A 4 -18.97 -21.89 -0.84
C LEU A 4 -18.93 -20.95 -2.06
N GLY A 5 -18.76 -21.48 -3.28
CA GLY A 5 -18.59 -20.66 -4.49
C GLY A 5 -17.28 -19.87 -4.50
N LEU A 6 -16.25 -20.38 -3.82
CA LEU A 6 -14.91 -19.80 -3.74
C LEU A 6 -14.00 -20.40 -4.80
N THR A 7 -13.22 -19.54 -5.45
CA THR A 7 -12.13 -19.89 -6.38
C THR A 7 -10.82 -19.40 -5.79
N LEU A 8 -9.85 -20.32 -5.62
CA LEU A 8 -8.48 -20.03 -5.22
C LEU A 8 -7.68 -19.53 -6.41
N HIS A 9 -6.96 -18.43 -6.23
CA HIS A 9 -6.12 -17.81 -7.26
C HIS A 9 -4.63 -17.89 -6.97
N THR A 10 -4.23 -17.86 -5.69
CA THR A 10 -2.81 -17.97 -5.33
C THR A 10 -2.23 -19.28 -5.87
N ASP A 11 -1.15 -19.16 -6.64
CA ASP A 11 -0.33 -20.31 -7.03
C ASP A 11 0.80 -20.51 -6.00
N PRO A 12 0.77 -21.59 -5.19
CA PRO A 12 1.78 -21.84 -4.17
C PRO A 12 3.15 -22.24 -4.76
N ALA A 13 3.25 -22.52 -6.06
CA ALA A 13 4.52 -22.78 -6.72
C ALA A 13 5.39 -21.51 -6.82
N TYR A 14 4.78 -20.33 -6.74
CA TYR A 14 5.45 -19.05 -6.83
C TYR A 14 5.40 -18.32 -5.48
N PRO A 15 6.54 -18.08 -4.83
CA PRO A 15 6.56 -17.45 -3.52
C PRO A 15 6.06 -16.00 -3.60
N THR A 16 5.19 -15.64 -2.66
CA THR A 16 4.69 -14.26 -2.51
C THR A 16 5.52 -13.48 -1.48
N ARG A 17 6.40 -14.17 -0.75
CA ARG A 17 7.38 -13.58 0.16
C ARG A 17 8.76 -14.15 -0.11
N VAL A 18 9.69 -13.27 -0.45
CA VAL A 18 11.09 -13.59 -0.73
C VAL A 18 11.86 -13.69 0.58
N GLY A 19 12.57 -14.79 0.74
CA GLY A 19 13.43 -15.06 1.88
C GLY A 19 14.72 -14.24 1.87
N ASN A 20 15.59 -14.54 2.82
CA ASN A 20 16.93 -13.96 2.92
C ASN A 20 17.95 -15.05 3.28
N SER A 21 19.17 -14.68 3.69
CA SER A 21 20.20 -15.64 4.07
C SER A 21 19.84 -16.56 5.25
N VAL A 22 18.78 -16.24 6.00
CA VAL A 22 18.33 -16.97 7.20
C VAL A 22 16.99 -17.67 6.96
N THR A 23 16.15 -17.15 6.06
CA THR A 23 14.78 -17.62 5.85
C THR A 23 14.54 -17.96 4.39
N ARG A 24 13.86 -19.07 4.11
CA ARG A 24 13.51 -19.46 2.73
C ARG A 24 12.32 -18.68 2.19
N ASP A 25 12.17 -18.70 0.88
CA ASP A 25 10.98 -18.20 0.19
C ASP A 25 9.71 -18.91 0.68
N THR A 26 8.63 -18.16 0.81
CA THR A 26 7.35 -18.65 1.32
C THR A 26 6.17 -18.04 0.55
N CYS A 27 4.99 -18.67 0.65
CA CYS A 27 3.75 -18.21 0.02
C CYS A 27 2.67 -17.98 1.09
N PRO A 28 2.81 -16.96 1.97
CA PRO A 28 1.83 -16.70 3.01
C PRO A 28 0.56 -15.99 2.51
N ASP A 29 0.59 -15.41 1.31
CA ASP A 29 -0.50 -14.55 0.82
C ASP A 29 -1.57 -15.36 0.07
N LEU A 30 -2.83 -15.22 0.49
CA LEU A 30 -3.95 -16.00 -0.02
C LEU A 30 -4.97 -15.11 -0.74
N THR A 31 -5.20 -15.37 -2.03
CA THR A 31 -6.23 -14.70 -2.83
C THR A 31 -7.36 -15.66 -3.22
N LEU A 32 -8.58 -15.29 -2.85
CA LEU A 32 -9.80 -16.03 -3.15
C LEU A 32 -10.85 -15.08 -3.74
N THR A 33 -11.61 -15.52 -4.74
CA THR A 33 -12.80 -14.80 -5.20
C THR A 33 -14.06 -15.60 -4.93
N LYS A 34 -15.18 -14.92 -4.65
CA LYS A 34 -16.49 -15.54 -4.46
C LYS A 34 -17.42 -15.20 -5.63
N ASN A 35 -17.92 -16.22 -6.33
CA ASN A 35 -18.88 -16.08 -7.43
C ASN A 35 -18.43 -15.13 -8.57
N ILE A 36 -17.13 -14.96 -8.76
CA ILE A 36 -16.56 -14.18 -9.87
C ILE A 36 -16.21 -15.12 -11.02
N LYS A 37 -16.72 -14.82 -12.21
CA LYS A 37 -16.45 -15.64 -13.43
C LYS A 37 -15.12 -15.30 -14.10
N TYR A 38 -14.73 -14.04 -14.07
CA TYR A 38 -13.58 -13.52 -14.81
C TYR A 38 -12.67 -12.72 -13.87
N ALA A 39 -11.76 -13.44 -13.22
CA ALA A 39 -10.69 -12.87 -12.42
C ALA A 39 -9.36 -13.47 -12.90
N ASP A 40 -8.41 -12.59 -13.17
CA ASP A 40 -7.03 -12.94 -13.48
C ASP A 40 -6.17 -12.57 -12.26
N TRP A 41 -5.27 -13.45 -11.85
CA TRP A 41 -4.33 -13.21 -10.75
C TRP A 41 -2.90 -13.44 -11.22
N VAL A 42 -2.00 -12.56 -10.82
CA VAL A 42 -0.57 -12.60 -11.15
C VAL A 42 0.24 -12.18 -9.94
N ASN A 43 1.23 -12.99 -9.56
CA ASN A 43 2.36 -12.53 -8.78
C ASN A 43 3.31 -11.77 -9.72
N THR A 44 3.52 -10.47 -9.50
CA THR A 44 4.37 -9.66 -10.40
C THR A 44 5.85 -9.90 -10.15
N GLU A 45 6.21 -10.61 -9.06
CA GLU A 45 7.58 -10.83 -8.60
C GLU A 45 8.34 -9.53 -8.23
N GLU A 46 7.67 -8.38 -8.29
CA GLU A 46 8.23 -7.09 -7.87
C GLU A 46 7.97 -6.86 -6.38
N THR A 47 9.00 -6.54 -5.61
CA THR A 47 8.84 -6.28 -4.16
C THR A 47 8.92 -4.81 -3.78
N LEU A 48 9.42 -3.95 -4.69
CA LEU A 48 9.75 -2.54 -4.44
C LEU A 48 10.60 -2.30 -3.17
N GLY A 49 11.43 -3.27 -2.79
CA GLY A 49 12.27 -3.19 -1.57
C GLY A 49 11.60 -3.71 -0.30
N SER A 50 10.40 -4.28 -0.40
CA SER A 50 9.80 -5.12 0.64
C SER A 50 10.31 -6.57 0.55
N ASP A 51 9.99 -7.41 1.54
CA ASP A 51 10.15 -8.87 1.47
C ASP A 51 8.93 -9.57 0.85
N HIS A 52 7.82 -8.85 0.59
CA HIS A 52 6.65 -9.36 -0.12
C HIS A 52 6.60 -8.89 -1.59
N CYS A 53 6.15 -9.78 -2.47
CA CYS A 53 5.87 -9.48 -3.87
C CYS A 53 4.52 -8.76 -4.01
N ILE A 54 4.41 -7.92 -5.03
CA ILE A 54 3.16 -7.29 -5.42
C ILE A 54 2.30 -8.34 -6.14
N LEU A 55 1.06 -8.47 -5.67
CA LEU A 55 0.07 -9.35 -6.27
C LEU A 55 -0.97 -8.50 -7.00
N ASN A 56 -1.21 -8.81 -8.27
CA ASN A 56 -2.20 -8.14 -9.08
C ASN A 56 -3.39 -9.06 -9.32
N THR A 57 -4.59 -8.62 -8.94
CA THR A 57 -5.85 -9.30 -9.27
C THR A 57 -6.70 -8.39 -10.14
N THR A 58 -6.94 -8.80 -11.37
CA THR A 58 -7.81 -8.09 -12.32
C THR A 58 -9.18 -8.76 -12.35
N ILE A 59 -10.22 -8.02 -11.96
CA ILE A 59 -11.61 -8.50 -12.04
C ILE A 59 -12.33 -7.75 -13.14
N ARG A 60 -12.85 -8.48 -14.14
CA ARG A 60 -13.63 -7.89 -15.23
C ARG A 60 -15.08 -7.73 -14.78
N THR A 61 -15.52 -6.50 -14.64
CA THR A 61 -16.90 -6.15 -14.25
C THR A 61 -17.53 -5.24 -15.29
N HIS A 62 -18.85 -5.08 -15.23
CA HIS A 62 -19.49 -3.99 -15.97
C HIS A 62 -18.99 -2.66 -15.42
N PRO A 63 -18.89 -1.59 -16.23
CA PRO A 63 -18.35 -0.30 -15.78
C PRO A 63 -19.03 0.15 -14.50
N LEU A 64 -18.30 0.06 -13.38
CA LEU A 64 -18.71 0.67 -12.14
C LEU A 64 -18.35 2.15 -12.26
N ALA A 65 -19.33 2.99 -12.59
CA ALA A 65 -19.20 4.44 -12.51
C ALA A 65 -19.11 4.86 -11.03
N LYS A 66 -18.00 4.53 -10.36
CA LYS A 66 -17.67 5.17 -9.09
C LYS A 66 -17.06 6.54 -9.42
N PRO A 67 -17.61 7.64 -8.88
CA PRO A 67 -16.92 8.91 -8.99
C PRO A 67 -15.56 8.78 -8.30
N TYR A 68 -14.50 9.23 -8.99
CA TYR A 68 -13.18 9.27 -8.40
C TYR A 68 -13.18 10.26 -7.23
N GLY A 69 -12.82 9.79 -6.04
CA GLY A 69 -12.73 10.61 -4.83
C GLY A 69 -11.36 11.27 -4.68
N GLU A 70 -11.08 11.74 -3.47
CA GLU A 70 -9.75 12.26 -3.09
C GLU A 70 -9.09 11.29 -2.12
N ALA A 71 -7.82 10.96 -2.37
CA ALA A 71 -6.97 10.24 -1.43
C ALA A 71 -6.07 11.22 -0.66
N LYS A 72 -5.83 10.92 0.61
CA LYS A 72 -4.91 11.68 1.47
C LYS A 72 -3.63 10.87 1.65
N LEU A 73 -2.52 11.44 1.20
CA LEU A 73 -1.20 10.83 1.33
C LEU A 73 -0.35 11.63 2.33
N PRO A 74 -0.10 11.10 3.54
CA PRO A 74 0.81 11.73 4.49
C PRO A 74 2.26 11.68 3.99
N ASP A 75 2.96 12.81 3.99
CA ASP A 75 4.41 12.85 3.81
C ASP A 75 5.09 12.58 5.16
N TYR A 76 5.40 11.30 5.43
CA TYR A 76 6.03 10.90 6.69
C TYR A 76 7.44 11.46 6.89
N THR A 77 8.14 11.82 5.81
CA THR A 77 9.47 12.42 5.91
C THR A 77 9.36 13.85 6.43
N LYS A 78 8.49 14.66 5.83
CA LYS A 78 8.19 16.01 6.34
C LYS A 78 7.58 15.96 7.73
N PHE A 79 6.67 15.03 7.98
CA PHE A 79 6.09 14.83 9.31
C PHE A 79 7.18 14.60 10.35
N ARG A 80 8.10 13.66 10.13
CA ARG A 80 9.20 13.38 11.07
C ARG A 80 10.12 14.58 11.28
N GLN A 81 10.40 15.36 10.23
CA GLN A 81 11.22 16.57 10.35
C GLN A 81 10.55 17.65 11.20
N ILE A 82 9.25 17.88 10.99
CA ILE A 82 8.48 18.87 11.76
C ILE A 82 8.30 18.40 13.20
N TYR A 83 7.98 17.12 13.37
CA TYR A 83 7.68 16.52 14.67
C TYR A 83 8.93 16.30 15.53
N ALA A 84 10.14 16.27 14.95
CA ALA A 84 11.39 16.14 15.70
C ALA A 84 11.60 17.24 16.76
N ASN A 85 10.98 18.41 16.57
CA ASN A 85 11.06 19.55 17.49
C ASN A 85 9.77 19.75 18.30
N SER A 86 8.88 18.74 18.39
CA SER A 86 7.65 18.85 19.15
C SER A 86 7.91 18.88 20.65
N THR A 87 7.12 19.66 21.40
CA THR A 87 7.14 19.68 22.86
C THR A 87 6.94 18.26 23.44
N PRO A 88 7.75 17.84 24.41
CA PRO A 88 7.61 16.53 25.05
C PRO A 88 6.22 16.35 25.71
N ILE A 89 5.74 15.10 25.78
CA ILE A 89 4.42 14.77 26.32
C ILE A 89 4.31 15.21 27.79
N GLU A 90 5.41 15.14 28.52
CA GLU A 90 5.53 15.48 29.93
C GLU A 90 5.25 16.97 30.19
N GLU A 91 5.53 17.84 29.22
CA GLU A 91 5.36 19.30 29.34
C GLU A 91 3.98 19.78 28.87
N GLN A 92 3.38 19.12 27.88
CA GLN A 92 2.10 19.55 27.29
C GLN A 92 0.89 18.68 27.69
N GLY A 93 1.12 17.48 28.22
CA GLY A 93 0.08 16.50 28.56
C GLY A 93 -0.53 15.78 27.34
N TYR A 94 -1.15 14.62 27.58
CA TYR A 94 -1.64 13.72 26.53
C TYR A 94 -2.65 14.33 25.56
N HIS A 95 -3.54 15.20 26.05
CA HIS A 95 -4.58 15.78 25.20
C HIS A 95 -3.97 16.73 24.15
N ALA A 96 -3.16 17.69 24.59
CA ALA A 96 -2.49 18.64 23.71
C ALA A 96 -1.53 17.92 22.74
N TRP A 97 -0.78 16.95 23.25
CA TRP A 97 0.07 16.09 22.45
C TRP A 97 -0.69 15.40 21.32
N SER A 98 -1.83 14.76 21.62
CA SER A 98 -2.63 14.04 20.62
C SER A 98 -3.17 14.98 19.54
N GLN A 99 -3.58 16.20 19.92
CA GLN A 99 -4.02 17.21 18.97
C GLN A 99 -2.88 17.68 18.08
N GLN A 100 -1.71 17.98 18.66
CA GLN A 100 -0.51 18.37 17.92
C GLN A 100 -0.08 17.28 16.94
N LEU A 101 -0.08 16.01 17.36
CA LEU A 101 0.28 14.87 16.52
C LEU A 101 -0.63 14.78 15.29
N VAL A 102 -1.95 14.80 15.51
CA VAL A 102 -2.94 14.71 14.43
C VAL A 102 -2.90 15.94 13.52
N SER A 103 -2.77 17.15 14.08
CA SER A 103 -2.69 18.37 13.28
C SER A 103 -1.42 18.41 12.43
N THR A 104 -0.28 17.98 13.00
CA THR A 104 1.00 17.93 12.29
C THR A 104 0.92 16.92 11.15
N LEU A 105 0.38 15.72 11.38
CA LEU A 105 0.19 14.73 10.32
C LEU A 105 -0.70 15.25 9.19
N ARG A 106 -1.83 15.88 9.55
CA ARG A 106 -2.74 16.48 8.54
C ARG A 106 -2.08 17.61 7.76
N SER A 107 -1.20 18.38 8.38
CA SER A 107 -0.48 19.48 7.70
C SER A 107 0.52 18.98 6.66
N THR A 108 0.96 17.71 6.76
CA THR A 108 1.88 17.09 5.82
C THR A 108 1.19 16.17 4.83
N GLU A 109 -0.15 16.05 4.87
CA GLU A 109 -0.93 15.32 3.90
C GLU A 109 -1.03 16.08 2.58
N THR A 110 -0.76 15.38 1.48
CA THR A 110 -1.07 15.86 0.12
C THR A 110 -2.37 15.22 -0.33
N GLN A 111 -3.26 16.02 -0.92
CA GLN A 111 -4.48 15.51 -1.54
C GLN A 111 -4.20 15.10 -2.98
N ILE A 112 -4.55 13.87 -3.31
CA ILE A 112 -4.44 13.32 -4.67
C ILE A 112 -5.85 13.10 -5.19
N LYS A 113 -6.19 13.84 -6.26
CA LYS A 113 -7.41 13.57 -7.01
C LYS A 113 -7.27 12.23 -7.71
N LEU A 114 -8.15 11.30 -7.38
CA LEU A 114 -8.18 10.02 -8.05
C LEU A 114 -8.68 10.21 -9.49
N SER A 115 -8.20 9.38 -10.39
CA SER A 115 -8.63 9.33 -11.79
C SER A 115 -8.42 7.94 -12.35
N GLU A 116 -8.82 7.69 -13.60
CA GLU A 116 -8.49 6.43 -14.27
C GLU A 116 -6.96 6.20 -14.37
N ALA A 117 -6.21 7.28 -14.55
CA ALA A 117 -4.74 7.27 -14.58
C ALA A 117 -4.11 7.25 -13.18
N THR A 118 -4.88 7.49 -12.11
CA THR A 118 -4.42 7.53 -10.72
C THR A 118 -5.49 6.91 -9.83
N PRO A 119 -5.71 5.59 -9.93
CA PRO A 119 -6.73 4.91 -9.12
C PRO A 119 -6.36 4.99 -7.64
N ALA A 120 -7.28 4.62 -6.75
CA ALA A 120 -6.99 4.57 -5.32
C ALA A 120 -5.76 3.67 -5.06
N VAL A 121 -4.63 4.28 -4.69
CA VAL A 121 -3.38 3.58 -4.38
C VAL A 121 -3.20 3.58 -2.87
N ASP A 122 -2.77 2.44 -2.33
CA ASP A 122 -2.35 2.32 -0.93
C ASP A 122 -1.20 3.29 -0.64
N ASN A 123 -1.26 4.03 0.48
CA ASN A 123 -0.23 4.99 0.88
C ASN A 123 1.17 4.34 0.99
N HIS A 124 1.24 3.08 1.44
CA HIS A 124 2.50 2.36 1.49
C HIS A 124 3.05 2.07 0.09
N LEU A 125 2.21 1.63 -0.84
CA LEU A 125 2.61 1.40 -2.25
C LEU A 125 3.06 2.70 -2.93
N LEU A 126 2.38 3.82 -2.65
CA LEU A 126 2.80 5.13 -3.14
C LEU A 126 4.19 5.53 -2.62
N HIS A 127 4.47 5.28 -1.34
CA HIS A 127 5.79 5.53 -0.78
C HIS A 127 6.86 4.64 -1.40
N LEU A 128 6.58 3.34 -1.60
CA LEU A 128 7.51 2.42 -2.25
C LEU A 128 7.79 2.82 -3.71
N TRP A 129 6.76 3.22 -4.45
CA TRP A 129 6.92 3.77 -5.80
C TRP A 129 7.73 5.06 -5.82
N ALA A 130 7.48 5.99 -4.90
CA ALA A 130 8.23 7.23 -4.79
C ALA A 130 9.72 6.98 -4.45
N ALA A 131 9.98 6.06 -3.51
CA ALA A 131 11.34 5.66 -3.13
C ALA A 131 12.07 5.06 -4.34
N ARG A 132 11.44 4.14 -5.07
CA ARG A 132 12.02 3.56 -6.29
C ARG A 132 12.33 4.60 -7.36
N ARG A 133 11.39 5.49 -7.68
CA ARG A 133 11.60 6.56 -8.68
C ARG A 133 12.73 7.51 -8.29
N SER A 134 12.89 7.78 -6.99
CA SER A 134 14.00 8.60 -6.50
C SER A 134 15.37 7.94 -6.70
N LEU A 135 15.44 6.61 -6.65
CA LEU A 135 16.69 5.88 -6.93
C LEU A 135 17.00 5.88 -8.43
N GLU A 136 15.98 5.78 -9.28
CA GLU A 136 16.14 5.81 -10.74
C GLU A 136 16.57 7.21 -11.25
N SER A 137 16.17 8.30 -10.58
CA SER A 137 16.54 9.67 -10.96
C SER A 137 17.95 10.11 -10.51
N HIS A 138 18.58 9.39 -9.58
CA HIS A 138 19.95 9.67 -9.10
C HIS A 138 21.02 8.82 -9.81
N GLY A 139 20.62 7.99 -10.77
CA GLY A 139 21.50 7.13 -11.57
C GLY A 139 21.82 7.66 -12.97
N GLN A 140 21.56 8.94 -13.26
CA GLN A 140 21.99 9.62 -14.50
C GLN A 140 23.10 10.64 -14.22
#